data_AF-C2E6Z1-F1
#
_entry.id   AF-C2E6Z1-F1
#
_cell.length_a   1.000
_cell.length_b   1.000
_cell.length_c   1.000
_cell.angle_alpha   90.00
_cell.angle_beta   90.00
_cell.angle_gamma   90.00
#
_symmetry.space_group_name_H-M   'P 1'
#
loop_
_entity.id
_entity.type
_entity.pdbx_description
1 polymer ?
#
loop_
_entity_poly.entity_id
_entity_poly.type
_entity_poly.pdbx_seq_one_letter_code
_entity_poly.pdbx_strand_id
1 'polypeptide(L)' 'MMNWNFNFCEYCGEVFNTDDLFLDENGKFICQSCLEKREGK' A
#
# COMPACT_ATOMS: atom_id res chain seq x y z
N MET A 1 -16.69 6.67 15.73
CA MET A 1 -15.46 7.46 15.51
C MET A 1 -14.79 6.87 14.28
N MET A 2 -14.69 7.61 13.17
CA MET A 2 -13.98 7.12 11.99
C MET A 2 -12.48 7.26 12.25
N ASN A 3 -11.81 6.15 12.55
CA ASN A 3 -10.36 6.13 12.70
C ASN A 3 -9.77 6.20 11.30
N TRP A 4 -9.23 7.36 10.91
CA TRP A 4 -8.49 7.48 9.67
C TRP A 4 -7.05 7.00 9.89
N ASN A 5 -6.80 5.72 9.61
CA ASN A 5 -5.46 5.15 9.60
C ASN A 5 -4.85 5.37 8.22
N PHE A 6 -3.96 6.34 8.08
CA PHE A 6 -3.19 6.54 6.85
C PHE A 6 -1.78 5.97 7.00
N ASN A 7 -1.28 5.32 5.95
CA ASN A 7 0.10 4.84 5.84
C ASN A 7 0.64 5.18 4.45
N PHE A 8 1.95 5.04 4.24
CA PHE A 8 2.57 5.31 2.95
C PHE A 8 2.97 4.01 2.26
N CYS A 9 2.87 3.98 0.93
CA CYS A 9 3.43 2.93 0.11
C CYS A 9 4.95 3.06 0.11
N GLU A 10 5.67 2.01 0.50
CA GLU A 10 7.14 2.00 0.51
C GLU A 10 7.78 1.92 -0.89
N TYR A 11 6.96 1.79 -1.94
CA TYR A 11 7.41 1.65 -3.33
C TYR A 11 7.24 2.94 -4.14
N CYS A 12 6.12 3.65 -4.00
CA CYS A 12 5.90 4.94 -4.66
C CYS A 12 6.02 6.16 -3.73
N GLY A 13 5.97 5.96 -2.41
CA GLY A 13 6.04 7.04 -1.42
C GLY A 13 4.74 7.83 -1.23
N GLU A 14 3.65 7.45 -1.90
CA GLU A 14 2.34 8.10 -1.74
C GLU A 14 1.62 7.62 -0.47
N VAL A 15 0.78 8.50 0.08
CA VAL A 15 -0.01 8.23 1.30
C VAL A 15 -1.38 7.69 0.90
N PHE A 16 -1.75 6.55 1.47
CA PHE A 16 -3.01 5.87 1.26
C PHE A 16 -3.70 5.58 2.59
N ASN A 17 -4.97 5.19 2.52
CA ASN A 17 -5.59 4.56 3.67
C ASN A 17 -4.89 3.23 3.94
N THR A 18 -4.72 2.87 5.22
CA THR A 18 -4.13 1.59 5.61
C THR A 18 -4.98 0.42 5.10
N ASP A 19 -6.30 0.59 5.00
CA ASP A 19 -7.19 -0.39 4.36
C ASP A 19 -6.97 -0.54 2.83
N ASP A 20 -6.39 0.48 2.18
CA ASP A 20 -6.04 0.48 0.75
C ASP A 20 -4.59 -0.01 0.48
N LEU A 21 -3.84 -0.33 1.54
CA LEU A 21 -2.49 -0.84 1.44
C LEU A 21 -2.45 -2.35 1.66
N PHE A 22 -1.59 -3.01 0.91
CA PHE A 22 -1.30 -4.44 1.04
C PHE A 22 0.04 -4.62 1.74
N LEU A 23 0.21 -5.75 2.41
CA LEU A 23 1.49 -6.19 2.94
C LEU A 23 2.16 -7.11 1.94
N ASP A 24 3.35 -6.73 1.52
CA ASP A 24 4.20 -7.52 0.64
C ASP A 24 4.81 -8.73 1.40
N GLU A 25 5.43 -9.67 0.68
CA GLU A 25 6.13 -10.83 1.28
C GLU A 25 7.24 -10.43 2.27
N ASN A 26 7.74 -9.20 2.15
CA ASN A 26 8.75 -8.61 3.03
C ASN A 26 8.16 -7.87 4.24
N GLY A 27 6.83 -7.87 4.41
CA GLY A 27 6.15 -7.10 5.45
C GLY A 27 6.12 -5.59 5.19
N LYS A 28 6.28 -5.18 3.94
CA LYS A 28 6.28 -3.77 3.52
C LYS A 28 4.92 -3.34 3.02
N PHE A 29 4.53 -2.09 3.27
CA PHE A 29 3.28 -1.55 2.74
C PHE A 29 3.43 -1.22 1.24
N ILE A 30 2.56 -1.81 0.43
CA ILE A 30 2.51 -1.62 -1.02
C ILE A 30 1.09 -1.24 -1.45
N CYS A 31 0.95 -0.19 -2.26
CA CYS A 31 -0.35 0.20 -2.83
C CYS A 31 -0.77 -0.73 -3.97
N GLN A 32 -2.07 -0.78 -4.26
CA GLN A 32 -2.62 -1.62 -5.33
C GLN A 32 -1.90 -1.40 -6.66
N SER A 33 -1.68 -0.15 -7.07
CA SER A 33 -1.02 0.16 -8.35
C SER A 33 0.43 -0.31 -8.40
N CYS A 34 1.18 -0.27 -7.30
CA CYS A 34 2.53 -0.81 -7.24
C CYS A 34 2.53 -2.34 -7.24
N LEU A 35 1.56 -2.96 -6.58
CA LEU A 35 1.37 -4.40 -6.58
C LEU A 35 1.05 -4.92 -7.99
N GLU A 36 0.12 -4.28 -8.71
CA GLU A 36 -0.24 -4.64 -10.09
C GLU A 36 0.95 -4.52 -11.05
N LYS A 37 1.75 -3.44 -10.92
CA LYS A 37 2.98 -3.25 -11.70
C LYS A 37 4.03 -4.33 -11.40
N ARG A 38 4.11 -4.80 -10.16
CA ARG A 38 5.04 -5.87 -9.75
C ARG A 38 4.63 -7.23 -10.30
N GLU A 39 3.32 -7.53 -10.26
CA GLU A 39 2.75 -8.80 -10.71
C GLU A 39 2.65 -8.90 -12.25
N GLY A 40 2.93 -7.81 -12.98
CA GLY A 40 3.09 -7.84 -14.43
C GLY A 40 1.83 -8.21 -15.20
N LYS A 41 0.67 -7.68 -14.79
CA LYS A 41 -0.56 -7.68 -15.59
C LYS A 41 -0.65 -6.48 -16.51
#